data_AF-A0A8X7Q103-F1
#
_entry.id   AF-A0A8X7Q103-F1
#
_cell.length_a   1.000
_cell.length_b   1.000
_cell.length_c   1.000
_cell.angle_alpha   90.00
_cell.angle_beta   90.00
_cell.angle_gamma   90.00
#
_symmetry.space_group_name_H-M   'P 1'
#
loop_
_entity.id
_entity.type
_entity.pdbx_description
1 polymer ?
#
loop_
_entity_poly.entity_id
_entity_poly.type
_entity_poly.pdbx_seq_one_letter_code
_entity_poly.pdbx_strand_id
1 'polypeptide(L)'
;MRDLDLAMKKSRATWKFVVGHHGVATAGEHGVTQELVDQLLPILEENKVDVYMNGHDHCLQHIGSDGGIQFLTSGGGSKAWRGVILPWDPKELKLYYDGQGFMSLHITHSQAKFIYYDLSGNVLHQFTSSKKSNTFGHF
;
A
#
# COMPACT_ATOMS: atom_id res chain seq x y z
N MET A 1 -9.17 16.70 4.38
CA MET A 1 -9.78 15.34 4.40
C MET A 1 -11.16 15.25 3.73
N ARG A 2 -12.07 16.22 3.87
CA ARG A 2 -13.44 16.17 3.29
C ARG A 2 -13.50 15.92 1.78
N ASP A 3 -12.66 16.57 0.98
CA ASP A 3 -12.70 16.42 -0.47
C ASP A 3 -12.30 15.02 -0.95
N LEU A 4 -11.32 14.41 -0.28
CA LEU A 4 -10.92 13.03 -0.52
C LEU A 4 -12.09 12.08 -0.25
N ASP A 5 -12.73 12.17 0.91
CA ASP A 5 -13.87 11.32 1.27
C ASP A 5 -15.01 11.46 0.24
N LEU A 6 -15.38 12.68 -0.12
CA LEU A 6 -16.43 12.94 -1.12
C LEU A 6 -16.07 12.37 -2.50
N ALA A 7 -14.81 12.49 -2.93
CA ALA A 7 -14.37 11.93 -4.20
C ALA A 7 -14.44 10.39 -4.19
N MET A 8 -14.05 9.76 -3.08
CA MET A 8 -14.04 8.31 -2.92
C MET A 8 -15.45 7.71 -2.83
N LYS A 9 -16.40 8.42 -2.19
CA LYS A 9 -17.82 8.05 -2.13
C LYS A 9 -18.50 8.13 -3.49
N LYS A 10 -18.12 9.11 -4.32
CA LYS A 10 -18.67 9.29 -5.68
C LYS A 10 -18.07 8.35 -6.72
N SER A 11 -16.87 7.84 -6.49
CA SER A 11 -16.16 7.00 -7.45
C SER A 11 -16.80 5.62 -7.62
N ARG A 12 -17.02 5.22 -8.87
CA ARG A 12 -17.46 3.86 -9.28
C ARG A 12 -16.30 3.00 -9.79
N ALA A 13 -15.05 3.41 -9.56
CA ALA A 13 -13.89 2.67 -10.03
C ALA A 13 -13.81 1.29 -9.37
N THR A 14 -13.44 0.28 -10.15
CA THR A 14 -13.25 -1.09 -9.64
C THR A 14 -12.15 -1.14 -8.58
N TRP A 15 -11.07 -0.39 -8.78
CA TRP A 15 -9.95 -0.28 -7.84
C TRP A 15 -9.89 1.13 -7.24
N LYS A 16 -9.66 1.21 -5.93
CA LYS A 16 -9.45 2.45 -5.19
C LYS A 16 -8.08 2.43 -4.53
N PHE A 17 -7.16 3.22 -5.05
CA PHE A 17 -5.83 3.40 -4.49
C PHE A 17 -5.66 4.82 -3.96
N VAL A 18 -4.98 4.96 -2.83
CA VAL A 18 -4.59 6.27 -2.27
C VAL A 18 -3.07 6.30 -2.17
N VAL A 19 -2.48 7.41 -2.58
CA VAL A 19 -1.03 7.63 -2.53
C VAL A 19 -0.74 8.83 -1.63
N GLY A 20 0.16 8.65 -0.67
CA GLY A 20 0.65 9.71 0.21
C GLY A 20 2.17 9.65 0.34
N HIS A 21 2.76 10.59 1.08
CA HIS A 21 4.20 10.54 1.38
C HIS A 21 4.49 9.67 2.61
N HIS A 22 3.81 9.95 3.73
CA HIS A 22 4.04 9.30 5.03
C HIS A 22 3.28 7.98 5.20
N GLY A 23 3.74 7.11 6.08
CA GLY A 23 3.12 5.81 6.36
C GLY A 23 1.96 5.89 7.35
N VAL A 24 0.84 5.25 7.01
CA VAL A 24 -0.26 4.94 7.95
C VAL A 24 0.07 3.68 8.76
N ALA A 25 0.67 2.69 8.10
CA ALA A 25 1.22 1.49 8.72
C ALA A 25 2.66 1.30 8.23
N THR A 26 3.61 1.17 9.15
CA THR A 26 5.03 1.03 8.82
C THR A 26 5.82 0.45 9.99
N ALA A 27 6.76 -0.44 9.68
CA ALA A 27 7.81 -0.93 10.58
C ALA A 27 9.15 -0.17 10.36
N GLY A 28 9.11 0.96 9.63
CA GLY A 28 10.29 1.78 9.32
C GLY A 28 10.69 2.72 10.46
N GLU A 29 11.89 3.28 10.36
CA GLU A 29 12.50 4.16 11.37
C GLU A 29 11.62 5.36 11.74
N HIS A 30 10.86 5.92 10.79
CA HIS A 30 10.03 7.09 11.06
C HIS A 30 8.73 6.76 11.80
N GLY A 31 8.36 5.49 11.87
CA GLY A 31 7.19 5.02 12.58
C GLY A 31 5.87 5.52 12.00
N VAL A 32 4.79 5.11 12.66
CA VAL A 32 3.42 5.42 12.25
C VAL A 32 3.14 6.91 12.41
N THR A 33 2.60 7.54 11.37
CA THR A 33 2.13 8.92 11.45
C THR A 33 0.73 8.97 12.05
N GLN A 34 0.64 9.23 13.36
CA GLN A 34 -0.62 9.16 14.12
C GLN A 34 -1.74 10.03 13.54
N GLU A 35 -1.42 11.22 13.02
CA GLU A 35 -2.42 12.09 12.40
C GLU A 35 -3.13 11.40 11.21
N LEU A 36 -2.41 10.59 10.43
CA LEU A 36 -3.01 9.83 9.33
C LEU A 36 -3.85 8.66 9.85
N VAL A 37 -3.46 8.04 10.95
CA VAL A 37 -4.28 7.01 11.61
C VAL A 37 -5.59 7.63 12.11
N ASP A 38 -5.55 8.82 12.70
CA ASP A 38 -6.73 9.44 13.30
C ASP A 38 -7.68 10.04 12.25
N GLN A 39 -7.14 10.62 11.17
CA GLN A 39 -7.93 11.39 10.21
C GLN A 39 -8.11 10.72 8.85
N LEU A 40 -7.10 9.98 8.37
CA LEU A 40 -7.13 9.40 7.02
C LEU A 40 -7.62 7.95 7.04
N LEU A 41 -7.11 7.11 7.94
CA LEU A 41 -7.46 5.69 8.00
C LEU A 41 -8.98 5.45 8.08
N PRO A 42 -9.78 6.17 8.90
CA PRO A 42 -11.22 5.99 8.93
C PRO A 42 -11.89 6.23 7.58
N ILE A 43 -11.37 7.20 6.80
CA ILE A 43 -11.87 7.49 5.44
C ILE A 43 -11.49 6.36 4.49
N LEU A 44 -10.28 5.82 4.58
CA LEU A 44 -9.84 4.70 3.74
C LEU A 44 -10.70 3.46 3.99
N GLU A 45 -10.99 3.17 5.26
CA GLU A 45 -11.83 2.05 5.69
C GLU A 45 -13.29 2.23 5.26
N GLU A 46 -13.90 3.39 5.54
CA GLU A 46 -15.28 3.71 5.15
C GLU A 46 -15.48 3.55 3.63
N ASN A 47 -14.48 3.97 2.85
CA ASN A 47 -14.54 3.95 1.39
C ASN A 47 -14.07 2.64 0.75
N LYS A 48 -13.67 1.64 1.54
CA LYS A 48 -13.15 0.34 1.11
C LYS A 48 -11.99 0.49 0.12
N VAL A 49 -11.01 1.30 0.51
CA VAL A 49 -9.76 1.46 -0.24
C VAL A 49 -9.04 0.12 -0.31
N ASP A 50 -8.53 -0.22 -1.50
CA ASP A 50 -7.83 -1.48 -1.70
C ASP A 50 -6.38 -1.40 -1.23
N VAL A 51 -5.74 -0.28 -1.55
CA VAL A 51 -4.30 -0.09 -1.34
C VAL A 51 -4.01 1.36 -0.95
N TYR A 52 -3.20 1.52 0.10
CA TYR A 52 -2.51 2.76 0.43
C TYR A 52 -1.03 2.61 0.07
N MET A 53 -0.49 3.54 -0.72
CA MET A 53 0.91 3.57 -1.11
C MET A 53 1.61 4.78 -0.52
N ASN A 54 2.83 4.58 -0.03
CA ASN A 54 3.66 5.66 0.50
C ASN A 54 5.14 5.47 0.24
N GLY A 55 5.91 6.49 0.61
CA GLY A 55 7.37 6.43 0.74
C GLY A 55 7.75 6.79 2.17
N HIS A 56 8.53 7.87 2.31
CA HIS A 56 9.02 8.42 3.57
C HIS A 56 10.04 7.52 4.29
N ASP A 57 9.64 6.31 4.67
CA ASP A 57 10.59 5.32 5.18
C ASP A 57 11.50 4.84 4.06
N HIS A 58 12.81 4.88 4.33
CA HIS A 58 13.86 4.56 3.38
C HIS A 58 14.05 3.04 3.21
N CYS A 59 12.97 2.33 2.93
CA CYS A 59 12.93 0.89 2.75
C CYS A 59 11.75 0.48 1.83
N LEU A 60 11.58 -0.81 1.62
CA LEU A 60 10.40 -1.38 0.96
C LEU A 60 9.61 -2.22 1.94
N GLN A 61 8.29 -2.04 2.00
CA GLN A 61 7.44 -2.77 2.93
C GLN A 61 6.10 -3.14 2.29
N HIS A 62 5.56 -4.26 2.74
CA HIS A 62 4.17 -4.64 2.53
C HIS A 62 3.59 -5.07 3.87
N ILE A 63 2.66 -4.27 4.40
CA ILE A 63 1.89 -4.56 5.60
C ILE A 63 0.42 -4.70 5.22
N GLY A 64 -0.25 -5.75 5.72
CA GLY A 64 -1.69 -5.88 5.57
C GLY A 64 -2.18 -7.29 5.84
N SER A 65 -3.49 -7.42 6.04
CA SER A 65 -4.19 -8.69 6.27
C SER A 65 -5.10 -9.02 5.09
N ASP A 66 -5.53 -10.27 4.99
CA ASP A 66 -6.44 -10.70 3.93
C ASP A 66 -7.82 -10.05 4.10
N GLY A 67 -8.34 -9.45 3.01
CA GLY A 67 -9.61 -8.72 3.03
C GLY A 67 -9.53 -7.31 3.61
N GLY A 68 -8.37 -6.90 4.16
CA GLY A 68 -8.09 -5.54 4.60
C GLY A 68 -7.41 -4.68 3.54
N ILE A 69 -7.19 -3.40 3.88
CA ILE A 69 -6.39 -2.47 3.09
C ILE A 69 -4.94 -2.97 3.07
N GLN A 70 -4.29 -2.97 1.90
CA GLN A 70 -2.86 -3.25 1.83
C GLN A 70 -2.06 -1.94 1.89
N PHE A 71 -1.08 -1.89 2.78
CA PHE A 71 -0.17 -0.75 2.95
C PHE A 71 1.18 -1.07 2.32
N LEU A 72 1.52 -0.35 1.25
CA LEU A 72 2.66 -0.64 0.40
C LEU A 72 3.65 0.53 0.42
N THR A 73 4.80 0.34 1.05
CA THR A 73 5.86 1.35 1.12
C THR A 73 6.88 1.11 0.02
N SER A 74 7.15 2.13 -0.80
CA SER A 74 8.24 2.17 -1.78
C SER A 74 9.08 3.43 -1.58
N GLY A 75 9.86 3.49 -0.50
CA GLY A 75 10.67 4.67 -0.16
C GLY A 75 12.19 4.47 -0.31
N GLY A 76 12.67 3.26 -0.60
CA GLY A 76 14.08 2.94 -0.87
C GLY A 76 14.64 3.42 -2.22
N GLY A 77 14.08 4.47 -2.84
CA GLY A 77 14.51 4.92 -4.17
C GLY A 77 15.89 5.57 -4.23
N SER A 78 16.44 6.01 -3.08
CA SER A 78 17.81 6.54 -2.99
C SER A 78 18.45 6.22 -1.64
N LYS A 79 18.11 6.92 -0.57
CA LYS A 79 18.56 6.57 0.78
C LYS A 79 17.89 5.25 1.20
N ALA A 80 18.67 4.34 1.77
CA ALA A 80 18.23 3.07 2.34
C ALA A 80 19.24 2.57 3.38
N TRP A 81 19.10 1.32 3.87
CA TRP A 81 20.00 0.67 4.83
C TRP A 81 20.07 1.39 6.17
N ARG A 82 18.91 1.66 6.75
CA ARG A 82 18.84 2.31 8.06
C ARG A 82 19.16 1.35 9.20
N GLY A 83 18.99 0.05 8.99
CA GLY A 83 19.22 -0.98 10.01
C GLY A 83 18.21 -0.96 11.16
N VAL A 84 17.14 -0.16 11.04
CA VAL A 84 16.12 0.00 12.08
C VAL A 84 14.80 -0.54 11.57
N ILE A 85 14.33 -1.61 12.22
CA ILE A 85 13.02 -2.21 11.97
C ILE A 85 12.27 -2.15 13.30
N LEU A 86 11.19 -1.35 13.33
CA LEU A 86 10.31 -1.30 14.49
C LEU A 86 9.47 -2.59 14.57
N PRO A 87 9.16 -3.09 15.78
CA PRO A 87 8.31 -4.27 15.93
C PRO A 87 6.95 -4.08 15.25
N TRP A 88 6.50 -5.10 14.53
CA TRP A 88 5.16 -5.19 13.93
C TRP A 88 4.61 -6.61 14.09
N ASP A 89 3.29 -6.80 13.94
CA ASP A 89 2.72 -8.15 13.92
C ASP A 89 3.30 -8.94 12.72
N PRO A 90 4.00 -10.06 12.96
CA PRO A 90 4.58 -10.87 11.88
C PRO A 90 3.52 -11.50 10.96
N LYS A 91 2.24 -11.56 11.37
CA LYS A 91 1.15 -12.02 10.50
C LYS A 91 0.74 -10.98 9.47
N GLU A 92 0.99 -9.70 9.73
CA GLU A 92 0.64 -8.60 8.84
C GLU A 92 1.83 -8.10 8.01
N LEU A 93 3.04 -8.17 8.56
CA LEU A 93 4.26 -7.75 7.88
C LEU A 93 4.71 -8.81 6.84
N LYS A 94 4.17 -8.68 5.63
CA LYS A 94 4.43 -9.61 4.50
C LYS A 94 5.79 -9.39 3.84
N LEU A 95 6.33 -8.17 3.90
CA LEU A 95 7.67 -7.83 3.44
C LEU A 95 8.23 -6.69 4.27
N TYR A 96 9.50 -6.81 4.65
CA TYR A 96 10.37 -5.69 4.96
C TYR A 96 11.72 -5.90 4.27
N TYR A 97 12.17 -4.92 3.49
CA TYR A 97 13.47 -4.94 2.83
C TYR A 97 14.21 -3.63 3.10
N ASP A 98 15.30 -3.74 3.88
CA ASP A 98 16.19 -2.63 4.20
C ASP A 98 17.24 -2.47 3.09
N GLY A 99 16.81 -1.89 1.96
CA GLY A 99 17.69 -1.68 0.82
C GLY A 99 17.03 -0.83 -0.26
N GLN A 100 17.82 -0.53 -1.29
CA GLN A 100 17.34 0.24 -2.42
C GLN A 100 16.50 -0.61 -3.38
N GLY A 101 15.48 0.02 -3.96
CA GLY A 101 14.61 -0.64 -4.93
C GLY A 101 13.33 0.13 -5.21
N PHE A 102 12.39 -0.51 -5.88
CA PHE A 102 11.13 0.11 -6.29
C PHE A 102 10.01 -0.93 -6.40
N MET A 103 8.77 -0.45 -6.52
CA MET A 103 7.59 -1.28 -6.75
C MET A 103 6.98 -0.97 -8.13
N SER A 104 6.59 -2.01 -8.86
CA SER A 104 5.76 -1.89 -10.07
C SER A 104 4.31 -2.32 -9.80
N LEU A 105 3.37 -1.72 -10.52
CA LEU A 105 1.96 -2.08 -10.54
C LEU A 105 1.53 -2.46 -11.96
N HIS A 106 1.01 -3.68 -12.13
CA HIS A 106 0.25 -4.09 -13.30
C HIS A 106 -1.22 -4.23 -12.91
N ILE A 107 -2.11 -3.50 -13.57
CA ILE A 107 -3.55 -3.49 -13.25
C ILE A 107 -4.40 -3.85 -14.45
N THR A 108 -5.42 -4.66 -14.20
CA THR A 108 -6.49 -5.01 -15.12
C THR A 108 -7.84 -4.79 -14.41
N HIS A 109 -8.94 -5.06 -15.10
CA HIS A 109 -10.27 -4.96 -14.49
C HIS A 109 -10.46 -5.91 -13.30
N SER A 110 -9.85 -7.10 -13.33
CA SER A 110 -10.05 -8.14 -12.30
C SER A 110 -8.85 -8.37 -11.39
N GLN A 111 -7.67 -7.87 -11.75
CA GLN A 111 -6.43 -8.11 -10.98
C GLN A 111 -5.57 -6.85 -10.86
N ALA A 112 -5.00 -6.65 -9.68
CA ALA A 112 -3.94 -5.69 -9.42
C ALA A 112 -2.72 -6.44 -8.86
N LYS A 113 -1.64 -6.51 -9.64
CA LYS A 113 -0.39 -7.17 -9.28
C LYS A 113 0.67 -6.15 -8.94
N PHE A 114 1.24 -6.29 -7.75
CA PHE A 114 2.33 -5.48 -7.21
C PHE A 114 3.58 -6.35 -7.12
N ILE A 115 4.70 -5.82 -7.58
CA ILE A 115 5.99 -6.53 -7.54
C ILE A 115 7.04 -5.57 -7.03
N TYR A 116 7.79 -5.99 -6.03
CA TYR A 116 8.93 -5.27 -5.47
C TYR A 116 10.22 -5.80 -6.09
N TYR A 117 11.09 -4.87 -6.48
CA TYR A 117 12.40 -5.16 -7.05
C TYR A 117 13.50 -4.52 -6.24
N ASP A 118 14.64 -5.20 -6.13
CA ASP A 118 15.90 -4.56 -5.74
C ASP A 118 16.52 -3.79 -6.93
N LEU A 119 17.66 -3.14 -6.70
CA LEU A 119 18.38 -2.41 -7.75
C LEU A 119 18.93 -3.27 -8.90
N SER A 120 19.11 -4.58 -8.68
CA SER A 120 19.55 -5.49 -9.74
C SER A 120 18.36 -5.96 -10.59
N GLY A 121 17.14 -5.58 -10.25
CA GLY A 121 15.92 -6.05 -10.88
C GLY A 121 15.47 -7.42 -10.39
N ASN A 122 16.03 -7.94 -9.28
CA ASN A 122 15.54 -9.18 -8.69
C ASN A 122 14.20 -8.94 -8.01
N VAL A 123 13.28 -9.88 -8.16
CA VAL A 123 11.98 -9.84 -7.46
C VAL A 123 12.20 -10.17 -5.99
N LEU A 124 11.86 -9.22 -5.12
CA LEU A 124 11.91 -9.37 -3.66
C LEU A 124 10.59 -9.93 -3.11
N HIS A 125 9.48 -9.49 -3.67
CA HIS A 125 8.13 -9.85 -3.22
C HIS A 125 7.12 -9.62 -4.33
N GLN A 126 6.04 -10.40 -4.30
CA GLN A 126 4.91 -10.20 -5.19
C GLN A 126 3.60 -10.37 -4.44
N PHE A 127 2.64 -9.52 -4.78
CA PHE A 127 1.29 -9.58 -4.25
C PHE A 127 0.28 -9.35 -5.38
N THR A 128 -0.80 -10.13 -5.40
CA THR A 128 -1.89 -9.94 -6.36
C THR A 128 -3.20 -9.86 -5.61
N SER A 129 -3.90 -8.75 -5.76
CA SER A 129 -5.30 -8.62 -5.36
C SER A 129 -6.20 -8.94 -6.54
N SER A 130 -7.32 -9.62 -6.28
CA SER A 130 -8.30 -9.97 -7.29
C SER A 130 -9.69 -9.48 -6.92
N LYS A 131 -10.41 -8.92 -7.90
CA LYS A 131 -11.82 -8.57 -7.78
C LYS A 131 -12.61 -9.37 -8.81
N LYS A 132 -13.79 -9.85 -8.41
CA LYS A 132 -14.73 -10.46 -9.35
C LYS A 132 -15.09 -9.41 -10.39
N SER A 133 -14.97 -9.75 -11.67
CA SER A 133 -15.49 -8.90 -12.72
C SER A 133 -17.00 -8.80 -12.54
N ASN A 134 -17.51 -7.60 -12.26
CA ASN A 134 -18.93 -7.36 -12.36
C ASN A 134 -19.29 -7.48 -13.84
N THR A 135 -19.81 -8.63 -14.26
CA THR A 135 -20.57 -8.73 -15.49
C THR A 135 -21.81 -7.88 -15.28
N PHE A 136 -21.81 -6.65 -15.82
CA PHE A 136 -23.04 -5.91 -15.98
C PHE A 136 -23.94 -6.77 -16.88
N GLY A 137 -24.99 -7.35 -16.30
CA GLY A 137 -26.02 -8.02 -17.08
C GLY A 137 -26.55 -7.03 -18.10
N HIS A 138 -26.46 -7.39 -19.38
CA HIS A 138 -27.27 -6.72 -20.39
C HIS A 138 -28.73 -6.97 -20.03
N PHE A 139 -29.44 -5.90 -19.71
CA PHE A 139 -30.90 -5.86 -19.72
C PHE A 139 -31.39 -5.87 -21.16
#